data_AF-A0A2N5V8I3-F1
#
_entry.id   AF-A0A2N5V8I3-F1
#
_cell.length_a   1.000
_cell.length_b   1.000
_cell.length_c   1.000
_cell.angle_alpha   90.00
_cell.angle_beta   90.00
_cell.angle_gamma   90.00
#
_symmetry.space_group_name_H-M   'P 1'
#
loop_
_entity.id
_entity.type
_entity.pdbx_description
1 polymer ?
#
loop_
_entity_poly.entity_id
_entity_poly.type
_entity_poly.pdbx_seq_one_letter_code
_entity_poly.pdbx_strand_id
1 'polypeptide(L)'
;MDKSKVQEIIPVGGSTLIAKIQSLVSDFFGGRQLNKSMINPENVAYSAAFQATVITGQTSKKTADLLSLDVAPLLFGVAMQGDVFGLVVPQNADMPTNTS
;
A
#
# COMPACT_ATOMS: atom_id res chain seq x y z
N MET A 1 -1.73 11.88 -9.91
CA MET A 1 -2.64 10.91 -10.56
C MET A 1 -4.01 11.54 -10.66
N ASP A 2 -4.72 11.31 -11.76
CA ASP A 2 -6.13 11.71 -11.86
C ASP A 2 -6.98 10.77 -11.00
N LYS A 3 -7.94 11.33 -10.24
CA LYS A 3 -8.80 10.59 -9.31
C LYS A 3 -9.66 9.55 -10.02
N SER A 4 -9.99 9.83 -11.29
CA SER A 4 -10.77 8.93 -12.15
C SER A 4 -10.10 7.56 -12.35
N LYS A 5 -8.75 7.50 -12.25
CA LYS A 5 -7.94 6.30 -12.49
C LYS A 5 -7.99 5.28 -11.36
N VAL A 6 -8.50 5.63 -10.18
CA VAL A 6 -8.70 4.68 -9.09
C VAL A 6 -9.90 3.80 -9.41
N GLN A 7 -9.79 2.48 -9.39
CA GLN A 7 -10.92 1.59 -9.71
C GLN A 7 -11.77 1.30 -8.46
N GLU A 8 -11.13 1.09 -7.33
CA GLU A 8 -11.77 0.63 -6.10
C GLU A 8 -11.15 1.32 -4.87
N ILE A 9 -11.96 1.54 -3.84
CA ILE A 9 -11.55 2.12 -2.58
C ILE A 9 -11.78 1.07 -1.48
N ILE A 10 -10.70 0.53 -0.95
CA ILE A 10 -10.72 -0.51 0.09
C ILE A 10 -10.37 0.13 1.44
N PRO A 11 -11.35 0.35 2.33
CA PRO A 11 -11.11 0.85 3.69
C PRO A 11 -10.48 -0.23 4.57
N VAL A 12 -9.38 0.10 5.24
CA VAL A 12 -8.65 -0.81 6.13
C VAL A 12 -8.38 -0.14 7.48
N GLY A 13 -8.61 -0.88 8.58
CA GLY A 13 -8.38 -0.43 9.96
C GLY A 13 -9.64 0.07 10.67
N GLY A 14 -9.68 -0.04 12.00
CA GLY A 14 -10.89 0.26 12.78
C GLY A 14 -11.39 1.71 12.62
N SER A 15 -10.49 2.68 12.48
CA SER A 15 -10.85 4.10 12.31
C SER A 15 -11.64 4.38 11.03
N THR A 16 -11.56 3.51 10.00
CA THR A 16 -12.36 3.67 8.78
C THR A 16 -13.83 3.32 8.99
N LEU A 17 -14.23 2.81 10.16
CA LEU A 17 -15.63 2.64 10.56
C LEU A 17 -16.33 3.98 10.85
N ILE A 18 -15.56 5.04 11.11
CA ILE A 18 -16.12 6.36 11.42
C ILE A 18 -16.81 6.91 10.17
N ALA A 19 -18.12 7.14 10.25
CA ALA A 19 -18.95 7.62 9.13
C ALA A 19 -18.41 8.93 8.51
N LYS A 20 -17.84 9.82 9.33
CA LYS A 20 -17.25 11.07 8.83
C LYS A 20 -16.02 10.82 7.96
N ILE A 21 -15.17 9.85 8.31
CA ILE A 21 -14.01 9.48 7.49
C ILE A 21 -14.47 8.89 6.15
N GLN A 22 -15.48 8.01 6.17
CA GLN A 22 -16.04 7.45 4.94
C GLN A 22 -16.62 8.52 4.03
N SER A 23 -17.37 9.49 4.57
CA SER A 23 -17.89 10.63 3.81
C SER A 23 -16.75 11.44 3.19
N LEU A 24 -15.74 11.82 3.98
CA LEU A 24 -14.62 12.63 3.49
C LEU A 24 -13.85 11.93 2.36
N VAL A 25 -13.63 10.61 2.46
CA VAL A 25 -12.97 9.82 1.42
C VAL A 25 -13.85 9.71 0.17
N SER A 26 -15.15 9.44 0.34
CA SER A 26 -16.12 9.41 -0.77
C SER A 26 -16.14 10.76 -1.52
N ASP A 27 -16.25 11.86 -0.78
CA ASP A 27 -16.26 13.23 -1.34
C ASP A 27 -14.94 13.54 -2.06
N PHE A 28 -13.80 13.11 -1.50
CA PHE A 28 -12.50 13.26 -2.13
C PHE A 28 -12.42 12.55 -3.49
N PHE A 29 -13.03 11.37 -3.63
CA PHE A 29 -13.09 10.59 -4.87
C PHE A 29 -14.34 10.86 -5.73
N GLY A 30 -15.02 12.00 -5.52
CA GLY A 30 -16.15 12.42 -6.36
C GLY A 30 -17.45 11.66 -6.11
N GLY A 31 -17.70 11.24 -4.87
CA GLY A 31 -18.92 10.53 -4.46
C GLY A 31 -18.87 9.02 -4.70
N ARG A 32 -17.69 8.45 -4.99
CA ARG A 32 -17.53 7.00 -5.18
C ARG A 32 -17.72 6.26 -3.87
N GLN A 33 -18.51 5.19 -3.92
CA GLN A 33 -18.75 4.34 -2.75
C GLN A 33 -17.51 3.52 -2.40
N LEU A 34 -17.19 3.46 -1.11
CA LEU A 34 -16.16 2.58 -0.56
C LEU A 34 -16.67 1.14 -0.54
N ASN A 35 -15.79 0.16 -0.72
CA ASN A 35 -16.15 -1.25 -0.60
C ASN A 35 -16.36 -1.60 0.89
N LYS A 36 -17.63 -1.60 1.31
CA LYS A 36 -18.02 -1.88 2.70
C LYS A 36 -17.91 -3.35 3.08
N SER A 37 -17.99 -4.26 2.11
CA SER A 37 -17.84 -5.71 2.35
C SER A 37 -16.42 -6.08 2.79
N MET A 38 -15.45 -5.21 2.49
CA MET A 38 -14.05 -5.33 2.90
C MET A 38 -13.72 -4.55 4.18
N ILE A 39 -14.70 -4.04 4.93
CA ILE A 39 -14.47 -3.44 6.25
C ILE A 39 -14.47 -4.56 7.30
N ASN A 40 -13.37 -5.30 7.37
CA ASN A 40 -13.08 -6.21 8.48
C ASN A 40 -11.70 -5.84 9.05
N PRO A 41 -11.55 -5.64 10.37
CA PRO A 41 -10.25 -5.38 10.98
C PRO A 41 -9.19 -6.45 10.67
N GLU A 42 -9.61 -7.68 10.38
CA GLU A 42 -8.74 -8.83 10.13
C GLU A 42 -8.23 -8.93 8.69
N ASN A 43 -8.71 -8.09 7.77
CA ASN A 43 -8.34 -8.19 6.36
C ASN A 43 -6.83 -8.05 6.11
N VAL A 44 -6.14 -7.24 6.92
CA VAL A 44 -4.68 -7.13 6.86
C VAL A 44 -4.01 -8.46 7.22
N ALA A 45 -4.51 -9.14 8.27
CA ALA A 45 -3.98 -10.42 8.70
C ALA A 45 -4.26 -11.52 7.66
N TYR A 46 -5.44 -11.50 7.03
CA TYR A 46 -5.77 -12.41 5.94
C TYR A 46 -4.82 -12.27 4.76
N SER A 47 -4.56 -11.04 4.30
CA SER A 47 -3.60 -10.79 3.22
C SER A 47 -2.17 -11.21 3.57
N ALA A 48 -1.74 -10.96 4.82
CA ALA A 48 -0.43 -11.41 5.29
C ALA A 48 -0.31 -12.95 5.33
N ALA A 49 -1.34 -13.65 5.82
CA ALA A 49 -1.38 -15.11 5.83
C ALA A 49 -1.38 -15.69 4.41
N PHE A 50 -2.12 -15.06 3.49
CA PHE A 50 -2.12 -15.40 2.09
C PHE A 50 -0.72 -15.23 1.47
N GLN A 51 -0.05 -14.09 1.70
CA GLN A 51 1.31 -13.85 1.24
C GLN A 51 2.30 -14.88 1.82
N ALA A 52 2.15 -15.25 3.10
CA ALA A 52 2.97 -16.30 3.73
C ALA A 52 2.73 -17.69 3.09
N THR A 53 1.50 -18.00 2.72
CA THR A 53 1.15 -19.25 2.01
C THR A 53 1.85 -19.31 0.64
N VAL A 54 1.91 -18.18 -0.06
CA VAL A 54 2.64 -18.08 -1.34
C VAL A 54 4.15 -18.28 -1.13
N ILE A 55 4.74 -17.63 -0.13
CA ILE A 55 6.18 -17.75 0.18
C ILE A 55 6.57 -19.17 0.61
N THR A 56 5.68 -19.87 1.32
CA THR A 56 5.91 -21.26 1.77
C THR A 56 5.69 -22.32 0.68
N GLY A 57 5.32 -21.91 -0.54
CA GLY A 57 5.16 -22.81 -1.69
C GLY A 57 3.89 -23.65 -1.68
N GLN A 58 2.93 -23.39 -0.77
CA GLN A 58 1.61 -24.03 -0.77
C GLN A 58 0.66 -23.35 -1.77
N THR A 59 1.07 -23.31 -3.05
CA THR A 59 0.36 -22.57 -4.09
C THR A 59 -0.63 -23.44 -4.88
N SER A 60 -1.74 -22.83 -5.31
CA SER A 60 -2.66 -23.37 -6.32
C SER A 60 -2.35 -22.74 -7.69
N LYS A 61 -2.93 -23.24 -8.78
CA LYS A 61 -2.77 -22.65 -10.13
C LYS A 61 -3.09 -21.15 -10.20
N LYS A 62 -3.91 -20.64 -9.27
CA LYS A 62 -4.30 -19.22 -9.20
C LYS A 62 -3.29 -18.32 -8.45
N THR A 63 -2.36 -18.90 -7.69
CA THR A 63 -1.37 -18.14 -6.91
C THR A 63 0.05 -18.22 -7.49
N ALA A 64 0.25 -18.97 -8.57
CA ALA A 64 1.55 -19.17 -9.19
C ALA A 64 2.15 -17.88 -9.80
N ASP A 65 1.31 -16.96 -10.30
CA ASP A 65 1.75 -15.74 -10.99
C ASP A 65 1.64 -14.47 -10.12
N LEU A 66 1.52 -14.62 -8.80
CA LEU A 66 1.40 -13.47 -7.90
C LEU A 66 2.79 -12.88 -7.62
N LEU A 67 3.05 -11.69 -8.18
CA LEU A 67 4.25 -10.90 -7.90
C LEU A 67 3.88 -9.70 -7.02
N SER A 68 4.56 -9.55 -5.88
CA SER A 68 4.49 -8.34 -5.06
C SER A 68 5.72 -7.47 -5.34
N LEU A 69 5.49 -6.20 -5.67
CA LEU A 69 6.54 -5.20 -5.85
C LEU A 69 6.34 -4.11 -4.80
N ASP A 70 7.30 -3.98 -3.89
CA ASP A 70 7.27 -2.98 -2.83
C ASP A 70 8.12 -1.77 -3.20
N VAL A 71 7.85 -0.63 -2.55
CA VAL A 71 8.56 0.63 -2.79
C VAL A 71 9.03 1.29 -1.49
N ALA A 72 10.11 2.07 -1.56
CA ALA A 72 10.64 2.83 -0.43
C ALA A 72 9.66 3.95 0.01
N PRO A 73 9.19 4.00 1.27
CA PRO A 73 8.19 4.98 1.68
C PRO A 73 8.73 6.40 1.82
N LEU A 74 10.04 6.54 2.03
CA LEU A 74 10.75 7.81 2.26
C LEU A 74 12.09 7.81 1.52
N LEU A 75 12.67 9.01 1.46
CA LEU A 75 14.02 9.22 0.97
C LEU A 75 15.03 8.62 1.95
N PHE A 76 15.99 7.82 1.46
CA PHE A 76 17.14 7.40 2.25
C PHE A 76 18.39 8.12 1.76
N GLY A 77 19.25 8.53 2.68
CA GLY A 77 20.41 9.35 2.36
C GLY A 77 21.32 9.55 3.56
N VAL A 78 22.37 10.33 3.36
CA VAL A 78 23.41 10.60 4.36
C VAL A 78 23.47 12.09 4.67
N ALA A 79 23.84 12.43 5.90
CA ALA A 79 24.13 13.81 6.26
C ALA A 79 25.52 14.19 5.72
N MET A 80 25.59 15.29 4.96
CA MET A 80 26.82 15.88 4.44
C MET A 80 27.20 17.14 5.23
N GLN A 81 28.46 17.56 5.10
CA GLN A 81 28.95 18.78 5.76
C GLN A 81 28.10 19.99 5.34
N GLY A 82 27.76 20.84 6.32
CA GLY A 82 26.87 21.97 6.11
C GLY A 82 25.38 21.65 6.32
N ASP A 83 25.06 20.53 6.97
CA ASP A 83 23.69 20.11 7.28
C ASP A 83 22.83 19.88 6.02
N VAL A 84 23.49 19.38 4.97
CA VAL A 84 22.86 19.07 3.68
C VAL A 84 22.56 17.57 3.63
N PHE A 85 21.33 17.21 3.26
CA PHE A 85 20.95 15.81 3.07
C PHE A 85 21.34 15.34 1.67
N GLY A 86 22.30 14.41 1.59
CA GLY A 86 22.68 13.73 0.36
C GLY A 86 21.76 12.54 0.10
N LEU A 87 20.88 12.68 -0.90
CA LEU A 87 19.95 11.62 -1.30
C LEU A 87 20.70 10.42 -1.90
N VAL A 88 20.37 9.21 -1.44
CA VAL A 88 20.89 7.93 -1.96
C VAL A 88 19.77 7.13 -2.61
N VAL A 89 18.67 6.86 -1.89
CA VAL A 89 17.49 6.16 -2.43
C VAL A 89 16.31 7.13 -2.50
N PRO A 90 15.73 7.35 -3.68
CA PRO A 90 14.57 8.22 -3.81
C PRO A 90 13.31 7.62 -3.17
N GLN A 91 12.38 8.47 -2.78
CA GLN A 91 11.07 8.06 -2.31
C GLN A 91 10.32 7.36 -3.45
N ASN A 92 9.60 6.30 -3.12
CA ASN A 92 8.91 5.40 -4.03
C ASN A 92 9.82 4.61 -4.99
N ALA A 93 11.12 4.46 -4.68
CA ALA A 93 11.99 3.55 -5.42
C ALA A 93 11.56 2.08 -5.21
N ASP A 94 11.55 1.28 -6.27
CA ASP A 94 11.24 -0.16 -6.21
C ASP A 94 12.22 -0.91 -5.28
N MET A 95 11.73 -1.93 -4.57
CA MET A 95 12.54 -2.80 -3.74
C MET A 95 12.53 -4.24 -4.29
N PRO A 96 13.69 -4.93 -4.32
CA PRO A 96 15.01 -4.50 -3.87
C PRO A 96 15.68 -3.50 -4.84
N THR A 97 16.44 -2.54 -4.31
CA THR A 97 17.25 -1.59 -5.07
C THR A 97 18.68 -1.53 -4.54
N ASN A 98 19.64 -1.27 -5.43
CA ASN A 98 21.03 -1.02 -5.09
C ASN A 98 21.45 0.30 -5.76
N THR A 99 21.91 1.25 -4.96
CA THR A 99 22.37 2.55 -5.42
C THR A 99 23.80 2.71 -4.96
N SER A 100 24.71 2.74 -5.94
CA SER A 100 26.15 2.92 -5.75
C SER A 100 26.54 4.40 -5.83
#